data_AF-A0A2W6HVJ2-F1
#
_entry.id   AF-A0A2W6HVJ2-F1
#
_cell.length_a   1.000
_cell.length_b   1.000
_cell.length_c   1.000
_cell.angle_alpha   90.00
_cell.angle_beta   90.00
_cell.angle_gamma   90.00
#
_symmetry.space_group_name_H-M   'P 1'
#
loop_
_entity.id
_entity.type
_entity.pdbx_description
1 polymer ?
#
loop_
_entity_poly.entity_id
_entity_poly.type
_entity_poly.pdbx_seq_one_letter_code
_entity_poly.pdbx_strand_id
1 'polypeptide(L)'
;MELLGLPLLVAIAHREGVLTTSAGAAEILLVANKPGLTETGGGHGAKGVDFQRWWAVLRMVEMEQANEPDFLLLFESVQDVTELDSVISPTRARVYQVKKKDRGEWSWSVLTGVSSPPKKKSLKAASKAAAPSFKK
;
A
#
# COMPACT_ATOMS: atom_id res chain seq x y z
N MET A 1 67.01 30.66 32.71
CA MET A 1 65.65 30.80 32.16
C MET A 1 65.68 30.34 30.72
N GLU A 2 65.46 29.05 30.49
CA GLU A 2 65.31 28.49 29.14
C GLU A 2 63.91 27.89 29.05
N LEU A 3 63.08 28.48 28.18
CA LEU A 3 61.71 28.07 27.90
C LEU A 3 61.68 27.27 26.60
N LEU A 4 61.59 25.94 26.77
CA LEU A 4 60.79 24.96 26.02
C LEU A 4 60.60 25.19 24.50
N GLY A 5 61.24 24.32 23.72
CA GLY A 5 60.88 24.04 22.33
C GLY A 5 59.64 23.16 22.22
N LEU A 6 58.75 23.50 21.29
CA LEU A 6 57.65 22.66 20.81
C LEU A 6 57.80 22.48 19.30
N PRO A 7 57.82 21.25 18.77
CA PRO A 7 57.76 21.03 17.33
C PRO A 7 56.31 21.09 16.83
N LEU A 8 56.17 21.80 15.72
CA LEU A 8 54.99 22.00 14.88
C LEU A 8 54.28 20.67 14.53
N LEU A 9 53.01 20.55 14.93
CA LEU A 9 52.13 19.44 14.58
C LEU A 9 51.79 19.50 13.08
N VAL A 10 52.39 18.61 12.29
CA VAL A 10 52.04 18.40 10.88
C VAL A 10 50.66 17.75 10.82
N ALA A 11 49.68 18.47 10.27
CA ALA A 11 48.36 17.95 9.95
C ALA A 11 48.49 16.89 8.85
N ILE A 12 48.24 15.62 9.19
CA ILE A 12 48.09 14.55 8.22
C ILE A 12 46.76 14.78 7.49
N ALA A 13 46.84 15.29 6.26
CA ALA A 13 45.70 15.38 5.36
C ALA A 13 45.22 13.95 5.05
N HIS A 14 44.00 13.63 5.48
CA HIS A 14 43.28 12.43 5.10
C HIS A 14 43.04 12.47 3.58
N ARG A 15 43.88 11.73 2.84
CA ARG A 15 43.72 11.54 1.40
C ARG A 15 42.41 10.78 1.17
N GLU A 16 41.37 11.47 0.73
CA GLU A 16 40.19 10.81 0.21
C GLU A 16 40.60 9.93 -0.97
N GLY A 17 40.45 8.62 -0.80
CA GLY A 17 40.61 7.66 -1.87
C GLY A 17 39.54 7.96 -2.91
N VAL A 18 39.95 8.51 -4.06
CA VAL A 18 39.12 8.59 -5.25
C VAL A 18 38.66 7.18 -5.59
N LEU A 19 37.39 6.88 -5.34
CA LEU A 19 36.74 5.68 -5.82
C LEU A 19 36.79 5.73 -7.35
N THR A 20 37.76 5.02 -7.94
CA THR A 20 37.78 4.78 -9.38
C THR A 20 36.67 3.78 -9.67
N THR A 21 35.46 4.30 -9.86
CA THR A 21 34.35 3.55 -10.43
C THR A 21 34.78 3.11 -11.83
N SER A 22 34.75 1.81 -12.12
CA SER A 22 35.05 1.31 -13.46
C SER A 22 34.15 2.01 -14.48
N ALA A 23 34.66 2.27 -15.70
CA ALA A 23 33.91 3.00 -16.72
C ALA A 23 32.48 2.44 -16.94
N GLY A 24 32.33 1.11 -16.89
CA GLY A 24 31.02 0.45 -16.99
C GLY A 24 30.08 0.72 -15.81
N ALA A 25 30.59 0.81 -14.58
CA ALA A 25 29.74 1.13 -13.42
C ALA A 25 29.27 2.60 -13.44
N ALA A 26 30.11 3.51 -13.96
CA ALA A 26 29.72 4.91 -14.17
C ALA A 26 28.64 5.04 -15.25
N GLU A 27 28.75 4.30 -16.35
CA GLU A 27 27.75 4.26 -17.42
C GLU A 27 26.41 3.72 -16.92
N ILE A 28 26.42 2.64 -16.12
CA ILE A 28 25.20 2.07 -15.52
C ILE A 28 24.51 3.08 -14.60
N LEU A 29 25.24 3.77 -13.73
CA LEU A 29 24.67 4.80 -12.85
C LEU A 29 24.12 6.00 -13.64
N LEU A 30 24.79 6.37 -14.74
CA LEU A 30 24.34 7.46 -15.60
C LEU A 30 23.07 7.09 -16.39
N VAL A 31 22.93 5.83 -16.81
CA VAL A 31 21.71 5.32 -17.46
C VAL A 31 20.58 5.15 -16.45
N ALA A 32 20.86 4.62 -15.26
CA ALA A 32 19.87 4.42 -14.20
C ALA A 32 19.24 5.73 -13.71
N ASN A 33 19.94 6.86 -13.83
CA ASN A 33 19.43 8.18 -13.43
C ASN A 33 18.88 9.02 -14.61
N LYS A 34 18.80 8.47 -15.83
CA LYS A 34 18.21 9.19 -16.98
C LYS A 34 16.69 9.17 -16.89
N PRO A 35 16.00 10.32 -16.71
CA PRO A 35 14.55 10.37 -16.50
C PRO A 35 13.70 9.78 -17.64
N GLY A 36 14.24 9.72 -18.86
CA GLY A 36 13.57 9.11 -20.03
C GLY A 36 13.79 7.61 -20.19
N LEU A 37 14.69 7.01 -19.39
CA LEU A 37 14.99 5.57 -19.37
C LEU A 37 14.60 4.91 -18.05
N THR A 38 14.33 5.70 -17.01
CA THR A 38 13.82 5.23 -15.73
C THR A 38 12.38 4.76 -15.85
N GLU A 39 12.12 3.55 -15.40
CA GLU A 39 10.80 3.01 -15.13
C GLU A 39 10.02 3.94 -14.18
N THR A 40 8.89 4.49 -14.63
CA THR A 40 7.95 5.25 -13.77
C THR A 40 6.96 4.34 -13.02
N GLY A 41 7.07 3.02 -13.25
CA GLY A 41 6.11 1.99 -12.82
C GLY A 41 6.33 1.42 -11.42
N GLY A 42 7.54 1.40 -10.88
CA GLY A 42 7.83 0.76 -9.58
C GLY A 42 7.03 1.33 -8.40
N GLY A 43 6.81 2.66 -8.40
CA GLY A 43 5.95 3.32 -7.41
C GLY A 43 4.46 3.00 -7.56
N HIS A 44 4.03 2.44 -8.70
CA HIS A 44 2.67 1.98 -8.95
C HIS A 44 2.52 0.46 -8.80
N GLY A 45 3.58 -0.32 -8.99
CA GLY A 45 3.56 -1.79 -8.85
C GLY A 45 3.32 -2.28 -7.42
N ALA A 46 3.69 -1.48 -6.41
CA ALA A 46 3.39 -1.76 -5.01
C ALA A 46 2.00 -1.26 -4.56
N LYS A 47 1.33 -0.41 -5.37
CA LYS A 47 0.02 0.13 -5.02
C LYS A 47 -1.03 -0.98 -5.12
N GLY A 48 -1.46 -1.46 -3.96
CA GLY A 48 -2.56 -2.42 -3.83
C GLY A 48 -2.17 -3.76 -3.20
N VAL A 49 -0.88 -4.08 -3.13
CA VAL A 49 -0.39 -5.35 -2.55
C VAL A 49 0.18 -5.21 -1.14
N ASP A 50 0.60 -4.02 -0.71
CA ASP A 50 1.17 -3.87 0.63
C ASP A 50 0.14 -3.98 1.74
N PHE A 51 -1.08 -3.50 1.50
CA PHE A 51 -2.14 -3.60 2.49
C PHE A 51 -2.51 -5.06 2.77
N GLN A 52 -2.65 -5.90 1.74
CA GLN A 52 -2.92 -7.33 1.92
C GLN A 52 -1.77 -8.04 2.64
N ARG A 53 -0.51 -7.65 2.39
CA ARG A 53 0.67 -8.23 3.07
C ARG A 53 0.66 -7.91 4.55
N TRP A 54 0.44 -6.65 4.94
CA TRP A 54 0.35 -6.27 6.35
C TRP A 54 -0.85 -6.90 7.05
N TRP A 55 -1.99 -6.97 6.37
CA TRP A 55 -3.16 -7.67 6.88
C TRP A 55 -2.86 -9.15 7.14
N ALA A 56 -2.15 -9.82 6.23
CA ALA A 56 -1.79 -11.22 6.41
C ALA A 56 -0.84 -11.44 7.60
N VAL A 57 0.13 -10.55 7.85
CA VAL A 57 0.98 -10.63 9.05
C VAL A 57 0.14 -10.57 10.32
N LEU A 58 -0.81 -9.62 10.39
CA LEU A 58 -1.73 -9.55 11.52
C LEU A 58 -2.57 -10.82 11.66
N ARG A 59 -3.07 -11.35 10.53
CA ARG A 59 -3.85 -12.59 10.50
C ARG A 59 -3.07 -13.79 11.03
N MET A 60 -1.79 -13.91 10.68
CA MET A 60 -0.92 -14.96 11.22
C MET A 60 -0.77 -14.87 12.75
N VAL A 61 -0.63 -13.65 13.29
CA VAL A 61 -0.58 -13.43 14.75
C VAL A 61 -1.90 -13.83 15.42
N GLU A 62 -3.05 -13.53 14.81
CA GLU A 62 -4.35 -13.95 15.33
C GLU A 62 -4.51 -15.47 15.37
N MET A 63 -4.05 -16.18 14.34
CA MET A 63 -4.12 -17.65 14.28
C MET A 63 -3.20 -18.30 15.32
N GLU A 64 -2.00 -17.76 15.51
CA GLU A 64 -1.08 -18.18 16.57
C GLU A 64 -1.71 -17.99 17.95
N GLN A 65 -2.33 -16.82 18.21
CA GLN A 65 -3.03 -16.56 19.46
C GLN A 65 -4.24 -17.48 19.68
N ALA A 66 -4.89 -17.92 18.60
CA ALA A 66 -5.97 -18.89 18.64
C ALA A 66 -5.49 -20.35 18.82
N ASN A 67 -4.18 -20.60 18.87
CA ASN A 67 -3.56 -21.93 18.87
C ASN A 67 -4.03 -22.80 17.68
N GLU A 68 -4.18 -22.22 16.49
CA GLU A 68 -4.39 -23.02 15.28
C GLU A 68 -3.12 -23.85 14.99
N PRO A 69 -3.22 -25.17 14.75
CA PRO A 69 -2.07 -26.08 14.72
C PRO A 69 -1.20 -25.93 13.46
N ASP A 70 -1.80 -25.48 12.36
CA ASP A 70 -1.15 -25.22 11.08
C ASP A 70 -1.99 -24.19 10.31
N PHE A 71 -1.35 -23.41 9.46
CA PHE A 71 -2.03 -22.50 8.55
C PHE A 71 -1.16 -22.14 7.36
N LEU A 72 -1.80 -21.85 6.23
CA LEU A 72 -1.15 -21.37 5.02
C LEU A 72 -1.93 -20.21 4.42
N LEU A 73 -1.26 -19.08 4.21
CA LEU A 73 -1.83 -17.94 3.49
C LEU A 73 -1.26 -17.88 2.06
N LEU A 74 -2.14 -18.02 1.08
CA LEU A 74 -1.87 -17.91 -0.35
C LEU A 74 -2.31 -16.52 -0.84
N PHE A 75 -1.45 -15.84 -1.58
CA PHE A 75 -1.77 -14.55 -2.18
C PHE A 75 -2.00 -14.72 -3.67
N GLU A 76 -3.11 -14.21 -4.17
CA GLU A 76 -3.26 -13.96 -5.60
C GLU A 76 -2.50 -12.67 -5.99
N SER A 77 -2.38 -12.42 -7.30
CA SER A 77 -1.63 -11.29 -7.85
C SER A 77 -2.01 -9.95 -7.20
N VAL A 78 -3.30 -9.73 -6.93
CA VAL A 78 -3.83 -8.52 -6.28
C VAL A 78 -5.12 -8.85 -5.51
N GLN A 79 -5.24 -8.31 -4.28
CA GLN A 79 -6.45 -8.22 -3.44
C GLN A 79 -7.03 -9.52 -2.88
N ASP A 80 -6.74 -10.69 -3.42
CA ASP A 80 -7.31 -11.94 -2.91
C ASP A 80 -6.28 -12.74 -2.12
N VAL A 81 -6.69 -13.17 -0.92
CA VAL A 81 -5.90 -13.99 0.00
C VAL A 81 -6.70 -15.22 0.39
N THR A 82 -6.11 -16.41 0.28
CA THR A 82 -6.73 -17.66 0.73
C THR A 82 -5.99 -18.21 1.93
N GLU A 83 -6.72 -18.45 3.02
CA GLU A 83 -6.25 -19.15 4.21
C GLU A 83 -6.64 -20.62 4.12
N LEU A 84 -5.66 -21.51 4.34
CA LEU A 84 -5.86 -22.94 4.51
C LEU A 84 -5.48 -23.35 5.92
N ASP A 85 -6.13 -24.41 6.43
CA ASP A 85 -5.90 -24.99 7.76
C ASP A 85 -4.73 -25.98 7.83
N SER A 86 -4.16 -26.37 6.68
CA SER A 86 -2.92 -27.14 6.65
C SER A 86 -2.14 -26.93 5.36
N VAL A 87 -0.81 -26.96 5.46
CA VAL A 87 0.11 -26.93 4.31
C VAL A 87 0.10 -28.25 3.54
N ILE A 88 -0.06 -29.38 4.23
CA ILE A 88 0.13 -30.72 3.65
C ILE A 88 -1.19 -31.34 3.21
N SER A 89 -2.23 -31.24 4.04
CA SER A 89 -3.54 -31.86 3.78
C SER A 89 -4.67 -30.90 4.16
N PRO A 90 -4.88 -29.82 3.37
CA PRO A 90 -5.89 -28.82 3.66
C PRO A 90 -7.29 -29.43 3.65
N THR A 91 -8.09 -29.15 4.68
CA THR A 91 -9.49 -29.58 4.78
C THR A 91 -10.47 -28.41 4.75
N ARG A 92 -9.99 -27.19 5.00
CA ARG A 92 -10.75 -25.95 5.03
C ARG A 92 -10.01 -24.85 4.30
N ALA A 93 -10.74 -24.12 3.45
CA ALA A 93 -10.27 -22.91 2.81
C ALA A 93 -11.16 -21.72 3.18
N ARG A 94 -10.56 -20.56 3.47
CA ARG A 94 -11.26 -19.28 3.63
C ARG A 94 -10.67 -18.28 2.65
N VAL A 95 -11.53 -17.65 1.85
CA VAL A 95 -11.11 -16.67 0.85
C VAL A 95 -11.47 -15.27 1.32
N TYR A 96 -10.51 -14.37 1.28
CA TYR A 96 -10.62 -12.98 1.70
C TYR A 96 -10.33 -12.06 0.52
N GLN A 97 -11.22 -11.09 0.28
CA GLN A 97 -10.94 -9.95 -0.59
C GLN A 97 -10.46 -8.78 0.28
N VAL A 98 -9.14 -8.57 0.30
CA VAL A 98 -8.44 -7.63 1.17
C VAL A 98 -8.11 -6.35 0.40
N LYS A 99 -8.89 -5.30 0.66
CA LYS A 99 -8.76 -4.03 -0.06
C LYS A 99 -8.63 -2.85 0.89
N LYS A 100 -7.60 -2.02 0.65
CA LYS A 100 -7.45 -0.74 1.35
C LYS A 100 -8.56 0.20 0.91
N LYS A 101 -9.11 0.92 1.88
CA LYS A 101 -10.21 1.85 1.69
C LYS A 101 -9.72 3.26 2.00
N ASP A 102 -9.14 3.92 1.00
CA ASP A 102 -8.42 5.19 1.22
C ASP A 102 -9.34 6.40 1.51
N ARG A 103 -10.66 6.36 1.20
CA ARG A 103 -11.51 7.59 1.17
C ARG A 103 -13.01 7.51 1.55
N GLY A 104 -13.55 6.44 2.15
CA GLY A 104 -14.99 6.41 2.50
C GLY A 104 -15.56 5.01 2.72
N GLU A 105 -16.88 4.84 2.97
CA GLU A 105 -17.50 3.52 3.20
C GLU A 105 -17.72 2.65 1.94
N TRP A 106 -17.45 1.34 2.03
CA TRP A 106 -17.75 0.39 0.96
C TRP A 106 -19.25 0.12 1.03
N SER A 107 -20.03 0.63 0.08
CA SER A 107 -21.45 0.29 0.02
C SER A 107 -21.65 -1.13 -0.53
N TRP A 108 -22.72 -1.81 -0.11
CA TRP A 108 -23.06 -3.16 -0.59
C TRP A 108 -23.06 -3.28 -2.12
N SER A 109 -23.62 -2.28 -2.80
CA SER A 109 -23.65 -2.19 -4.25
C SER A 109 -22.26 -2.07 -4.87
N VAL A 110 -21.31 -1.47 -4.16
CA VAL A 110 -19.92 -1.31 -4.62
C VAL A 110 -19.11 -2.60 -4.41
N LEU A 111 -19.39 -3.35 -3.35
CA LEU A 111 -18.72 -4.63 -3.08
C LEU A 111 -19.23 -5.76 -3.99
N THR A 112 -20.53 -5.75 -4.32
CA THR A 112 -21.18 -6.86 -5.02
C THR A 112 -21.40 -6.62 -6.51
N GLY A 113 -21.16 -5.40 -7.00
CA GLY A 113 -21.46 -5.02 -8.40
C GLY A 113 -22.96 -5.00 -8.73
N VAL A 114 -23.84 -5.28 -7.77
CA VAL A 114 -25.28 -5.27 -7.94
C VAL A 114 -25.74 -3.81 -7.93
N SER A 115 -26.31 -3.33 -9.04
CA SER A 115 -26.82 -1.96 -9.10
C SER A 115 -27.86 -1.77 -7.99
N SER A 116 -27.69 -0.74 -7.17
CA SER A 116 -28.68 -0.35 -6.17
C SER A 116 -30.04 -0.22 -6.86
N PRO A 117 -31.12 -0.84 -6.34
CA PRO A 117 -32.44 -0.63 -6.92
C PRO A 117 -32.74 0.88 -6.96
N PRO A 118 -33.29 1.41 -8.06
CA PRO A 118 -33.54 2.83 -8.17
C PRO A 118 -34.37 3.27 -6.96
N LYS A 119 -33.89 4.28 -6.22
CA LYS A 119 -34.65 4.89 -5.12
C LYS A 119 -36.04 5.20 -5.67
N LYS A 120 -37.07 4.51 -5.18
CA LYS A 120 -38.46 4.88 -5.48
C LYS A 120 -38.58 6.36 -5.15
N LYS A 121 -38.79 7.21 -6.16
CA LYS A 121 -39.19 8.61 -5.93
C LYS A 121 -40.38 8.52 -4.99
N SER A 122 -40.24 9.02 -3.76
CA SER A 122 -41.41 9.21 -2.93
C SER A 122 -42.31 10.14 -3.73
N LEU A 123 -43.44 9.62 -4.19
CA LEU A 123 -44.52 10.45 -4.66
C LEU A 123 -44.87 11.31 -3.45
N LYS A 124 -44.45 12.58 -3.46
CA LYS A 124 -45.00 13.59 -2.56
C LYS A 124 -46.49 13.60 -2.84
N ALA A 125 -47.24 12.89 -2.02
CA ALA A 125 -48.68 12.97 -1.99
C ALA A 125 -49.04 14.43 -1.69
N ALA A 126 -49.74 15.03 -2.64
CA ALA A 126 -50.27 16.37 -2.54
C ALA A 126 -51.27 16.45 -1.38
N SER A 127 -51.07 17.39 -0.46
CA SER A 127 -52.17 17.90 0.38
C SER A 127 -51.82 19.25 1.01
N LYS A 128 -52.06 20.35 0.27
CA LYS A 128 -52.83 21.50 0.78
C LYS A 128 -53.10 22.48 -0.35
N ALA A 129 -54.36 22.56 -0.73
CA ALA A 129 -54.89 23.60 -1.60
C ALA A 129 -54.77 24.97 -0.90
N ALA A 130 -54.30 25.97 -1.62
CA ALA A 130 -54.50 27.39 -1.31
C ALA A 130 -54.97 28.08 -2.60
N ALA A 131 -56.13 28.73 -2.52
CA ALA A 131 -56.87 29.29 -3.65
C ALA A 131 -56.14 30.46 -4.34
N PRO A 132 -56.32 30.67 -5.67
CA PRO A 132 -55.74 31.81 -6.36
C PRO A 132 -56.49 33.11 -6.03
N SER A 133 -55.74 34.14 -5.65
CA SER A 133 -56.21 35.52 -5.45
C SER A 133 -56.04 36.31 -6.74
N PHE A 134 -57.13 36.90 -7.25
CA PHE A 134 -57.11 37.83 -8.38
C PHE A 134 -57.06 39.27 -7.86
N LYS A 135 -56.06 40.04 -8.28
CA LYS A 135 -56.01 41.50 -8.06
C LYS A 135 -56.75 42.22 -9.19
N LYS A 136 -57.46 43.28 -8.83
CA LYS A 136 -58.06 44.25 -9.76
C LYS A 136 -57.12 45.42 -9.96
#